data_AF-A0A353T1X4-F1
#
_entry.id   AF-A0A353T1X4-F1
#
_cell.length_a   1.000
_cell.length_b   1.000
_cell.length_c   1.000
_cell.angle_alpha   90.00
_cell.angle_beta   90.00
_cell.angle_gamma   90.00
#
_symmetry.space_group_name_H-M   'P 1'
#
loop_
_entity.id
_entity.type
_entity.pdbx_description
1 polymer ?
#
loop_
_entity_poly.entity_id
_entity_poly.type
_entity_poly.pdbx_seq_one_letter_code
_entity_poly.pdbx_strand_id
1 'polypeptide(L)'
;LKDKIDRGHASDEETAELPKQTARIPSEYLEDFLARRKVDRFVNLYCVDLVGEGIFDLLTIPKDDTAEYGYAAMDQSAIAKKVREERLMNRVFVYPGADEVGCVIFARVLNLIHHYMPRVYVRYSSTLGPAIVPLYEDRPLNESIKSQITSVGGILEDNPDRSDCMLAINSPGKYMIESSNQGTKDLTFSSHINMHEFLRYIGYYVDNYRKAVGLAEVSVSNGCENEFMDYAAISGVLDQVQAVGGWNTSQNTIGVVLAQT
;
A
#
# COMPACT_ATOMS: atom_id res chain seq x y z
N LEU A 1 12.83 -17.95 -3.59
CA LEU A 1 13.13 -19.37 -3.25
C LEU A 1 13.69 -19.55 -1.85
N LYS A 2 14.85 -18.95 -1.49
CA LYS A 2 15.44 -19.11 -0.16
C LYS A 2 14.46 -18.92 1.01
N ASP A 3 13.82 -17.75 1.09
CA ASP A 3 12.81 -17.46 2.13
C ASP A 3 11.62 -18.45 2.12
N LYS A 4 11.13 -18.81 0.93
CA LYS A 4 10.04 -19.78 0.76
C LYS A 4 10.42 -21.18 1.28
N ILE A 5 11.67 -21.59 1.07
CA ILE A 5 12.25 -22.85 1.58
C ILE A 5 12.44 -22.76 3.09
N ASP A 6 13.02 -21.67 3.60
CA ASP A 6 13.24 -21.44 5.04
C ASP A 6 11.91 -21.47 5.83
N ARG A 7 10.81 -21.05 5.21
CA ARG A 7 9.44 -21.11 5.75
C ARG A 7 8.73 -22.45 5.54
N GLY A 8 9.33 -23.40 4.82
CA GLY A 8 8.73 -24.71 4.53
C GLY A 8 7.56 -24.68 3.54
N HIS A 9 7.45 -23.62 2.73
CA HIS A 9 6.37 -23.44 1.75
C HIS A 9 6.79 -23.84 0.32
N ALA A 10 8.06 -24.17 0.11
CA ALA A 10 8.59 -24.51 -1.21
C ALA A 10 8.27 -25.96 -1.58
N SER A 11 8.02 -26.21 -2.87
CA SER A 11 7.93 -27.58 -3.39
C SER A 11 9.31 -28.25 -3.47
N ASP A 12 9.34 -29.58 -3.64
CA ASP A 12 10.58 -30.32 -3.88
C ASP A 12 11.31 -29.84 -5.14
N GLU A 13 10.56 -29.50 -6.19
CA GLU A 13 11.09 -28.93 -7.43
C GLU A 13 11.75 -27.57 -7.18
N GLU A 14 11.10 -26.67 -6.44
CA GLU A 14 11.62 -25.36 -6.07
C GLU A 14 12.88 -25.46 -5.20
N THR A 15 12.92 -26.45 -4.31
CA THR A 15 14.08 -26.73 -3.45
C THR A 15 15.27 -27.22 -4.27
N ALA A 16 15.03 -28.12 -5.23
CA ALA A 16 16.06 -28.60 -6.15
C ALA A 16 16.54 -27.53 -7.15
N GLU A 17 15.74 -26.48 -7.39
CA GLU A 17 16.06 -25.40 -8.32
C GLU A 17 16.93 -24.30 -7.69
N LEU A 18 16.85 -24.07 -6.37
CA LEU A 18 17.61 -23.01 -5.68
C LEU A 18 19.14 -23.06 -5.96
N PRO A 19 19.84 -24.21 -5.89
CA PRO A 19 21.27 -24.26 -6.16
C PRO A 19 21.60 -23.85 -7.61
N LYS A 20 20.77 -24.25 -8.59
CA LYS A 20 20.97 -23.92 -10.00
C LYS A 20 20.80 -22.43 -10.25
N GLN A 21 19.78 -21.82 -9.65
CA GLN A 21 19.55 -20.37 -9.76
C GLN A 21 20.67 -19.59 -9.08
N THR A 22 21.11 -20.04 -7.91
CA THR A 22 22.23 -19.40 -7.18
C THR A 22 23.52 -19.46 -8.00
N ALA A 23 23.82 -20.60 -8.65
CA ALA A 23 25.02 -20.76 -9.47
C ALA A 23 25.02 -19.90 -10.76
N ARG A 24 23.86 -19.40 -11.20
CA ARG A 24 23.74 -18.48 -12.34
C ARG A 24 24.09 -17.03 -12.01
N ILE A 25 24.11 -16.68 -10.72
CA ILE A 25 24.41 -15.32 -10.27
C ILE A 25 25.91 -15.26 -9.96
N PRO A 26 26.69 -14.38 -10.63
CA PRO A 26 28.09 -14.20 -10.27
C PRO A 26 28.22 -13.80 -8.79
N SER A 27 29.14 -14.44 -8.07
CA SER A 27 29.24 -14.31 -6.61
C SER A 27 29.46 -12.88 -6.15
N GLU A 28 30.22 -12.09 -6.91
CA GLU A 28 30.48 -10.68 -6.61
C GLU A 28 29.20 -9.83 -6.52
N TYR A 29 28.23 -10.04 -7.42
CA TYR A 29 26.97 -9.29 -7.41
C TYR A 29 26.03 -9.77 -6.31
N LEU A 30 26.03 -11.09 -6.02
CA LEU A 30 25.24 -11.63 -4.93
C LEU A 30 25.76 -11.16 -3.57
N GLU A 31 27.07 -11.18 -3.37
CA GLU A 31 27.72 -10.71 -2.15
C GLU A 31 27.50 -9.22 -1.93
N ASP A 32 27.66 -8.40 -2.97
CA ASP A 32 27.38 -6.97 -2.91
C ASP A 32 25.90 -6.68 -2.57
N PHE A 33 24.95 -7.34 -3.24
CA PHE A 33 23.53 -7.23 -2.90
C PHE A 33 23.25 -7.61 -1.44
N LEU A 34 23.77 -8.75 -0.98
CA LEU A 34 23.58 -9.22 0.40
C LEU A 34 24.25 -8.30 1.42
N ALA A 35 25.39 -7.69 1.10
CA ALA A 35 26.05 -6.71 1.95
C ALA A 35 25.17 -5.47 2.14
N ARG A 36 24.60 -4.94 1.05
CA ARG A 36 23.64 -3.82 1.11
C ARG A 36 22.40 -4.16 1.94
N ARG A 37 21.84 -5.37 1.79
CA ARG A 37 20.72 -5.85 2.62
C ARG A 37 21.06 -5.97 4.10
N LYS A 38 22.29 -6.37 4.45
CA LYS A 38 22.73 -6.40 5.86
C LYS A 38 22.75 -5.00 6.47
N VAL A 39 23.21 -4.00 5.72
CA VAL A 39 23.21 -2.59 6.17
C VAL A 39 21.78 -2.09 6.34
N ASP A 40 20.92 -2.33 5.35
CA ASP A 40 19.50 -1.96 5.40
C ASP A 40 18.78 -2.57 6.62
N ARG A 41 18.93 -3.89 6.84
CA ARG A 41 18.40 -4.57 8.02
C ARG A 41 18.96 -3.98 9.32
N PHE A 42 20.27 -3.73 9.38
CA PHE A 42 20.90 -3.15 10.55
C PHE A 42 20.31 -1.78 10.90
N VAL A 43 20.19 -0.88 9.93
CA VAL A 43 19.62 0.46 10.12
C VAL A 43 18.18 0.36 10.61
N ASN A 44 17.35 -0.47 9.98
CA ASN A 44 15.96 -0.66 10.39
C ASN A 44 15.83 -1.20 11.83
N LEU A 45 16.66 -2.18 12.22
CA LEU A 45 16.67 -2.70 13.58
C LEU A 45 17.20 -1.68 14.60
N TYR A 46 18.15 -0.84 14.21
CA TYR A 46 18.65 0.24 15.06
C TYR A 46 17.61 1.34 15.25
N CYS A 47 16.84 1.68 14.22
CA CYS A 47 15.70 2.59 14.35
C CYS A 47 14.65 2.07 15.36
N VAL A 48 14.47 0.74 15.45
CA VAL A 48 13.60 0.15 16.49
C VAL A 48 14.19 0.37 17.89
N ASP A 49 15.51 0.23 18.07
CA ASP A 49 16.17 0.56 19.36
C ASP A 49 15.89 2.01 19.76
N LEU A 50 15.99 2.94 18.81
CA LEU A 50 15.73 4.37 19.04
C LEU A 50 14.27 4.65 19.48
N VAL A 51 13.31 3.82 19.08
CA VAL A 51 11.93 3.87 19.61
C VAL A 51 11.90 3.36 21.05
N GLY A 52 12.59 2.26 21.33
CA GLY A 52 12.75 1.70 22.69
C GLY A 52 13.39 2.68 23.67
N GLU A 53 14.38 3.43 23.22
CA GLU A 53 15.07 4.48 23.98
C GLU A 53 14.24 5.77 24.15
N GLY A 54 13.11 5.89 23.45
CA GLY A 54 12.26 7.07 23.50
C GLY A 54 12.77 8.26 22.67
N ILE A 55 13.73 8.04 21.76
CA ILE A 55 14.19 9.06 20.82
C ILE A 55 13.16 9.29 19.72
N PHE A 56 12.53 8.22 19.22
CA PHE A 56 11.40 8.30 18.30
C PHE A 56 10.11 7.98 19.04
N ASP A 57 9.12 8.87 19.03
CA ASP A 57 7.79 8.58 19.57
C ASP A 57 7.13 7.41 18.80
N LEU A 58 7.33 7.40 17.49
CA LEU A 58 6.77 6.43 16.57
C LEU A 58 7.70 6.24 15.37
N LEU A 59 7.71 5.03 14.80
CA LEU A 59 8.50 4.67 13.63
C LEU A 59 7.62 4.00 12.58
N THR A 60 7.75 4.45 11.33
CA THR A 60 7.20 3.77 10.16
C THR A 60 8.36 3.26 9.33
N ILE A 61 8.36 1.95 9.04
CA ILE A 61 9.33 1.30 8.16
C ILE A 61 8.58 0.86 6.89
N PRO A 62 8.69 1.63 5.79
CA PRO A 62 8.16 1.25 4.49
C PRO A 62 8.75 -0.06 3.95
N LYS A 63 8.03 -0.71 3.05
CA LYS A 63 8.56 -1.81 2.23
C LYS A 63 8.44 -1.43 0.75
N ASP A 64 9.56 -1.05 0.18
CA ASP A 64 9.71 -0.76 -1.25
C ASP A 64 9.78 -2.07 -2.05
N ASP A 65 9.10 -2.10 -3.19
CA ASP A 65 9.02 -3.24 -4.15
C ASP A 65 9.07 -4.62 -3.50
N THR A 66 8.00 -4.98 -2.77
CA THR A 66 7.96 -6.21 -1.97
C THR A 66 7.13 -7.32 -2.61
N ALA A 67 7.33 -8.54 -2.11
CA ALA A 67 6.48 -9.69 -2.39
C ALA A 67 6.27 -10.53 -1.11
N GLU A 68 5.40 -11.53 -1.19
CA GLU A 68 5.14 -12.49 -0.10
C GLU A 68 6.42 -13.21 0.39
N TYR A 69 7.35 -13.45 -0.53
CA TYR A 69 8.62 -14.12 -0.25
C TYR A 69 9.80 -13.29 -0.75
N GLY A 70 10.92 -13.37 -0.04
CA GLY A 70 12.18 -12.77 -0.47
C GLY A 70 12.93 -12.09 0.67
N TYR A 71 14.01 -11.39 0.34
CA TYR A 71 14.85 -10.72 1.34
C TYR A 71 14.10 -9.64 2.12
N ALA A 72 13.17 -8.92 1.48
CA ALA A 72 12.30 -7.96 2.16
C ALA A 72 11.39 -8.63 3.21
N ALA A 73 10.82 -9.81 2.90
CA ALA A 73 10.02 -10.58 3.85
C ALA A 73 10.86 -11.12 5.01
N MET A 74 12.09 -11.58 4.74
CA MET A 74 13.02 -12.00 5.79
C MET A 74 13.40 -10.84 6.72
N ASP A 75 13.61 -9.64 6.19
CA ASP A 75 13.95 -8.45 6.97
C ASP A 75 12.76 -8.00 7.82
N GLN A 76 11.55 -8.01 7.25
CA GLN A 76 10.31 -7.78 7.99
C GLN A 76 10.14 -8.77 9.14
N SER A 77 10.44 -10.06 8.93
CA SER A 77 10.38 -11.07 10.00
C SER A 77 11.34 -10.74 11.15
N ALA A 78 12.57 -10.31 10.83
CA ALA A 78 13.54 -9.88 11.84
C ALA A 78 13.09 -8.63 12.61
N ILE A 79 12.54 -7.63 11.91
CA ILE A 79 11.99 -6.41 12.51
C ILE A 79 10.80 -6.75 13.41
N ALA A 80 9.84 -7.54 12.93
CA ALA A 80 8.66 -7.93 13.69
C ALA A 80 9.02 -8.70 14.97
N LYS A 81 10.04 -9.57 14.90
CA LYS A 81 10.59 -10.26 16.08
C LYS A 81 11.12 -9.26 17.10
N LYS A 82 11.96 -8.31 16.67
CA LYS A 82 12.54 -7.28 17.57
C LYS A 82 11.47 -6.38 18.19
N VAL A 83 10.54 -5.87 17.38
CA VAL A 83 9.40 -5.06 17.85
C VAL A 83 8.60 -5.79 18.93
N ARG A 84 8.41 -7.11 18.79
CA ARG A 84 7.73 -7.93 19.80
C ARG A 84 8.57 -8.12 21.06
N GLU A 85 9.86 -8.40 20.92
CA GLU A 85 10.80 -8.58 22.05
C GLU A 85 10.88 -7.31 22.92
N GLU A 86 10.87 -6.13 22.28
CA GLU A 86 10.92 -4.83 22.96
C GLU A 86 9.55 -4.25 23.32
N ARG A 87 8.46 -4.95 22.96
CA ARG A 87 7.07 -4.56 23.24
C ARG A 87 6.66 -3.22 22.60
N LEU A 88 7.11 -2.97 21.37
CA LEU A 88 6.90 -1.71 20.63
C LEU A 88 5.80 -1.77 19.56
N MET A 89 4.94 -2.79 19.57
CA MET A 89 3.91 -3.03 18.54
C MET A 89 2.93 -1.86 18.32
N ASN A 90 2.75 -0.97 19.30
CA ASN A 90 1.89 0.21 19.19
C ASN A 90 2.63 1.47 18.70
N ARG A 91 3.95 1.38 18.49
CA ARG A 91 4.84 2.49 18.12
C ARG A 91 5.69 2.21 16.89
N VAL A 92 5.66 0.99 16.34
CA VAL A 92 6.38 0.64 15.10
C VAL A 92 5.41 0.06 14.09
N PHE A 93 5.28 0.72 12.94
CA PHE A 93 4.48 0.28 11.80
C PHE A 93 5.38 -0.24 10.68
N VAL A 94 5.03 -1.39 10.11
CA VAL A 94 5.73 -1.99 8.98
C VAL A 94 4.72 -2.39 7.92
N TYR A 95 4.71 -1.67 6.80
CA TYR A 95 3.76 -1.87 5.73
C TYR A 95 4.35 -1.46 4.37
N PRO A 96 3.76 -1.92 3.25
CA PRO A 96 4.28 -1.62 1.92
C PRO A 96 4.06 -0.18 1.48
N GLY A 97 4.93 0.31 0.60
CA GLY A 97 5.04 1.72 0.24
C GLY A 97 6.47 2.21 0.47
N ALA A 98 6.78 3.40 -0.03
CA ALA A 98 8.08 4.06 0.12
C ALA A 98 7.95 5.57 -0.06
N ASP A 99 7.46 5.98 -1.23
CA ASP A 99 7.48 7.38 -1.66
C ASP A 99 6.47 8.25 -0.90
N GLU A 100 5.37 7.64 -0.43
CA GLU A 100 4.28 8.32 0.25
C GLU A 100 4.52 8.55 1.74
N VAL A 101 5.47 7.82 2.33
CA VAL A 101 5.68 7.79 3.78
C VAL A 101 5.95 9.19 4.34
N GLY A 102 6.68 10.02 3.59
CA GLY A 102 6.90 11.42 3.97
C GLY A 102 5.60 12.22 4.10
N CYS A 103 4.67 12.07 3.16
CA CYS A 103 3.36 12.72 3.19
C CYS A 103 2.50 12.20 4.34
N VAL A 104 2.50 10.88 4.56
CA VAL A 104 1.75 10.23 5.64
C VAL A 104 2.23 10.68 7.02
N ILE A 105 3.54 10.72 7.25
CA ILE A 105 4.12 11.21 8.51
C ILE A 105 3.79 12.69 8.71
N PHE A 106 3.90 13.50 7.66
CA PHE A 106 3.56 14.92 7.74
C PHE A 106 2.09 15.15 8.13
N ALA A 107 1.16 14.44 7.49
CA ALA A 107 -0.26 14.47 7.84
C ALA A 107 -0.50 14.03 9.30
N ARG A 108 0.20 12.98 9.77
CA ARG A 108 0.15 12.55 11.18
C ARG A 108 0.55 13.67 12.13
N VAL A 109 1.67 14.35 11.85
CA VAL A 109 2.16 15.44 12.70
C VAL A 109 1.12 16.57 12.78
N LEU A 110 0.49 16.93 11.66
CA LEU A 110 -0.60 17.91 11.67
C LEU A 110 -1.79 17.44 12.51
N ASN A 111 -2.21 16.18 12.34
CA ASN A 111 -3.30 15.58 13.11
C ASN A 111 -3.01 15.61 14.63
N LEU A 112 -1.77 15.31 15.03
CA LEU A 112 -1.34 15.38 16.43
C LEU A 112 -1.37 16.81 16.98
N ILE A 113 -0.83 17.79 16.23
CA ILE A 113 -0.81 19.21 16.62
C ILE A 113 -2.24 19.75 16.81
N HIS A 114 -3.16 19.34 15.95
CA HIS A 114 -4.55 19.79 15.97
C HIS A 114 -5.49 18.92 16.82
N HIS A 115 -4.96 17.90 17.52
CA HIS A 115 -5.75 16.91 18.26
C HIS A 115 -6.89 16.31 17.42
N TYR A 116 -6.61 16.08 16.15
CA TYR A 116 -7.55 15.59 15.15
C TYR A 116 -7.27 14.12 14.85
N MET A 117 -8.33 13.31 14.78
CA MET A 117 -8.27 11.90 14.43
C MET A 117 -9.19 11.69 13.22
N PRO A 118 -8.64 11.66 11.99
CA PRO A 118 -9.47 11.59 10.80
C PRO A 118 -10.23 10.26 10.75
N ARG A 119 -11.55 10.34 10.52
CA ARG A 119 -12.42 9.19 10.26
C ARG A 119 -12.57 9.02 8.76
N VAL A 120 -11.91 8.01 8.20
CA VAL A 120 -11.83 7.83 6.75
C VAL A 120 -12.85 6.79 6.31
N TYR A 121 -13.80 7.19 5.47
CA TYR A 121 -14.70 6.25 4.78
C TYR A 121 -14.02 5.74 3.51
N VAL A 122 -13.83 4.43 3.39
CA VAL A 122 -13.19 3.84 2.21
C VAL A 122 -14.26 3.23 1.31
N ARG A 123 -14.22 3.58 0.01
CA ARG A 123 -15.10 2.99 -0.99
C ARG A 123 -14.29 2.43 -2.14
N TYR A 124 -14.59 1.19 -2.53
CA TYR A 124 -13.93 0.51 -3.64
C TYR A 124 -14.83 0.47 -4.88
N SER A 125 -14.22 0.52 -6.06
CA SER A 125 -14.91 0.31 -7.34
C SER A 125 -15.22 -1.17 -7.64
N SER A 126 -14.49 -2.10 -7.00
CA SER A 126 -14.67 -3.56 -7.14
C SER A 126 -14.90 -4.27 -5.81
N THR A 127 -15.69 -5.35 -5.84
CA THR A 127 -15.96 -6.18 -4.65
C THR A 127 -14.75 -7.02 -4.23
N LEU A 128 -13.96 -7.52 -5.19
CA LEU A 128 -12.78 -8.35 -4.91
C LEU A 128 -11.51 -7.53 -4.66
N GLY A 129 -11.45 -6.30 -5.19
CA GLY A 129 -10.34 -5.35 -5.04
C GLY A 129 -9.68 -5.31 -3.67
N PRO A 130 -10.43 -5.12 -2.56
CA PRO A 130 -9.83 -5.06 -1.22
C PRO A 130 -9.05 -6.33 -0.81
N ALA A 131 -9.34 -7.48 -1.42
CA ALA A 131 -8.69 -8.76 -1.12
C ALA A 131 -7.52 -9.09 -2.07
N ILE A 132 -7.35 -8.36 -3.17
CA ILE A 132 -6.27 -8.58 -4.13
C ILE A 132 -4.96 -8.09 -3.53
N VAL A 133 -3.89 -8.87 -3.70
CA VAL A 133 -2.51 -8.42 -3.45
C VAL A 133 -2.03 -7.68 -4.70
N PRO A 134 -1.81 -6.35 -4.64
CA PRO A 134 -1.34 -5.60 -5.80
C PRO A 134 0.07 -6.02 -6.23
N LEU A 135 0.46 -5.68 -7.46
CA LEU A 135 1.84 -5.85 -7.91
C LEU A 135 2.78 -5.01 -7.03
N TYR A 136 3.94 -5.57 -6.72
CA TYR A 136 4.96 -4.97 -5.83
C TYR A 136 4.57 -4.85 -4.36
N GLU A 137 3.49 -5.52 -3.94
CA GLU A 137 3.02 -5.55 -2.56
C GLU A 137 3.02 -6.98 -1.98
N ASP A 138 2.94 -7.11 -0.65
CA ASP A 138 3.02 -8.40 0.05
C ASP A 138 1.73 -8.85 0.74
N ARG A 139 0.66 -8.04 0.66
CA ARG A 139 -0.59 -8.25 1.40
C ARG A 139 -1.80 -7.69 0.66
N PRO A 140 -3.03 -8.09 1.04
CA PRO A 140 -4.24 -7.55 0.42
C PRO A 140 -4.31 -6.02 0.50
N LEU A 141 -4.81 -5.40 -0.56
CA LEU A 141 -4.91 -3.95 -0.73
C LEU A 141 -5.52 -3.25 0.50
N ASN A 142 -6.59 -3.80 1.07
CA ASN A 142 -7.27 -3.18 2.22
C ASN A 142 -6.43 -3.23 3.51
N GLU A 143 -5.57 -4.23 3.70
CA GLU A 143 -4.71 -4.28 4.89
C GLU A 143 -3.63 -3.19 4.85
N SER A 144 -3.13 -2.85 3.67
CA SER A 144 -2.21 -1.74 3.50
C SER A 144 -2.92 -0.38 3.66
N ILE A 145 -4.15 -0.22 3.13
CA ILE A 145 -4.98 0.98 3.34
C ILE A 145 -5.22 1.22 4.85
N LYS A 146 -5.61 0.17 5.60
CA LYS A 146 -5.76 0.26 7.06
C LYS A 146 -4.46 0.68 7.74
N SER A 147 -3.32 0.15 7.28
CA SER A 147 -2.00 0.50 7.81
C SER A 147 -1.70 1.98 7.60
N GLN A 148 -1.96 2.53 6.41
CA GLN A 148 -1.74 3.95 6.12
C GLN A 148 -2.71 4.88 6.87
N ILE A 149 -4.00 4.52 6.96
CA ILE A 149 -4.98 5.28 7.77
C ILE A 149 -4.55 5.31 9.25
N THR A 150 -4.08 4.19 9.78
CA THR A 150 -3.56 4.12 11.15
C THR A 150 -2.27 4.95 11.30
N SER A 151 -1.41 4.93 10.27
CA SER A 151 -0.14 5.67 10.22
C SER A 151 -0.37 7.19 10.23
N VAL A 152 -1.37 7.73 9.52
CA VAL A 152 -1.77 9.15 9.65
C VAL A 152 -2.43 9.48 10.99
N GLY A 153 -2.68 8.48 11.85
CA GLY A 153 -3.34 8.65 13.15
C GLY A 153 -4.86 8.68 13.07
N GLY A 154 -5.43 8.19 11.96
CA GLY A 154 -6.87 8.09 11.74
C GLY A 154 -7.44 6.73 12.10
N ILE A 155 -8.74 6.61 11.82
CA ILE A 155 -9.50 5.36 11.92
C ILE A 155 -10.35 5.15 10.68
N LEU A 156 -10.61 3.90 10.34
CA LEU A 156 -11.58 3.54 9.31
C LEU A 156 -13.00 3.72 9.88
N GLU A 157 -13.87 4.38 9.13
CA GLU A 157 -15.28 4.61 9.47
C GLU A 157 -16.17 4.02 8.39
N ASP A 158 -17.10 3.15 8.79
CA ASP A 158 -17.99 2.46 7.84
C ASP A 158 -19.22 3.32 7.46
N ASN A 159 -19.54 4.33 8.27
CA ASN A 159 -20.66 5.24 8.02
C ASN A 159 -20.20 6.53 7.32
N PRO A 160 -20.60 6.77 6.06
CA PRO A 160 -20.23 7.98 5.31
C PRO A 160 -20.75 9.29 5.93
N ASP A 161 -21.83 9.25 6.71
CA ASP A 161 -22.33 10.43 7.42
C ASP A 161 -21.44 10.81 8.62
N ARG A 162 -20.73 9.82 9.18
CA ARG A 162 -19.84 10.02 10.34
C ARG A 162 -18.37 10.18 9.99
N SER A 163 -17.97 9.91 8.76
CA SER A 163 -16.59 10.16 8.30
C SER A 163 -16.28 11.64 8.21
N ASP A 164 -15.00 11.98 8.16
CA ASP A 164 -14.53 13.33 7.89
C ASP A 164 -14.21 13.51 6.40
N CYS A 165 -13.74 12.44 5.76
CA CYS A 165 -13.47 12.39 4.32
C CYS A 165 -13.73 10.98 3.75
N MET A 166 -13.77 10.88 2.42
CA MET A 166 -13.79 9.62 1.72
C MET A 166 -12.47 9.39 0.99
N LEU A 167 -11.97 8.17 1.08
CA LEU A 167 -10.93 7.65 0.22
C LEU A 167 -11.59 6.71 -0.81
N ALA A 168 -11.75 7.21 -2.02
CA ALA A 168 -12.31 6.49 -3.16
C ALA A 168 -11.18 5.72 -3.85
N ILE A 169 -11.30 4.40 -3.93
CA ILE A 169 -10.29 3.52 -4.51
C ILE A 169 -10.85 2.88 -5.78
N ASN A 170 -10.31 3.27 -6.95
CA ASN A 170 -10.49 2.43 -8.13
C ASN A 170 -9.53 1.24 -8.03
N SER A 171 -10.04 0.09 -7.60
CA SER A 171 -9.24 -1.11 -7.32
C SER A 171 -9.28 -2.11 -8.47
N PRO A 172 -8.33 -3.07 -8.53
CA PRO A 172 -8.34 -4.10 -9.58
C PRO A 172 -9.58 -4.99 -9.49
N GLY A 173 -9.99 -5.56 -10.62
CA GLY A 173 -11.17 -6.43 -10.71
C GLY A 173 -10.94 -7.82 -10.12
N LYS A 174 -10.09 -8.64 -10.75
CA LYS A 174 -9.65 -9.95 -10.22
C LYS A 174 -8.17 -10.03 -9.92
N TYR A 175 -7.37 -9.30 -10.68
CA TYR A 175 -5.93 -9.20 -10.55
C TYR A 175 -5.49 -7.84 -11.10
N MET A 176 -4.27 -7.45 -10.77
CA MET A 176 -3.64 -6.23 -11.26
C MET A 176 -2.70 -6.53 -12.43
N ILE A 177 -2.58 -5.58 -13.35
CA ILE A 177 -1.60 -5.61 -14.44
C ILE A 177 -0.78 -4.32 -14.44
N GLU A 178 0.31 -4.31 -15.20
CA GLU A 178 1.02 -3.08 -15.56
C GLU A 178 0.18 -2.16 -16.43
N SER A 179 0.29 -0.85 -16.19
CA SER A 179 -0.36 0.19 -17.00
C SER A 179 0.04 0.10 -18.48
N SER A 180 1.27 -0.33 -18.78
CA SER A 180 1.76 -0.54 -20.15
C SER A 180 1.04 -1.67 -20.89
N ASN A 181 0.42 -2.60 -20.15
CA ASN A 181 -0.23 -3.79 -20.70
C ASN A 181 -1.75 -3.64 -20.81
N GLN A 182 -2.26 -2.41 -20.65
CA GLN A 182 -3.69 -2.14 -20.68
C GLN A 182 -4.37 -2.52 -22.00
N GLY A 183 -3.65 -2.50 -23.13
CA GLY A 183 -4.19 -2.96 -24.41
C GLY A 183 -4.60 -4.44 -24.44
N THR A 184 -4.14 -5.23 -23.46
CA THR A 184 -4.46 -6.67 -23.33
C THR A 184 -5.32 -7.00 -22.12
N LYS A 185 -6.00 -6.01 -21.52
CA LYS A 185 -6.96 -6.24 -20.41
C LYS A 185 -8.04 -7.24 -20.82
N ASP A 186 -8.38 -8.14 -19.90
CA ASP A 186 -9.51 -9.05 -20.10
C ASP A 186 -10.84 -8.45 -19.59
N LEU A 187 -11.93 -9.19 -19.77
CA LEU A 187 -13.29 -8.77 -19.40
C LEU A 187 -13.47 -8.49 -17.89
N THR A 188 -12.56 -8.92 -17.03
CA THR A 188 -12.67 -8.72 -15.58
C THR A 188 -12.48 -7.26 -15.17
N PHE A 189 -11.79 -6.47 -15.99
CA PHE A 189 -11.63 -5.02 -15.82
C PHE A 189 -12.94 -4.24 -16.02
N SER A 190 -13.99 -4.90 -16.54
CA SER A 190 -15.34 -4.30 -16.66
C SER A 190 -16.39 -5.08 -15.89
N SER A 191 -16.30 -6.42 -15.85
CA SER A 191 -17.33 -7.28 -15.23
C SER A 191 -17.21 -7.40 -13.71
N HIS A 192 -16.03 -7.10 -13.13
CA HIS A 192 -15.78 -7.18 -11.69
C HIS A 192 -15.62 -5.80 -11.03
N ILE A 193 -15.87 -4.73 -11.79
CA ILE A 193 -15.82 -3.33 -11.38
C ILE A 193 -17.16 -2.71 -11.80
N ASN A 194 -17.73 -1.81 -10.98
CA ASN A 194 -18.91 -1.05 -11.38
C ASN A 194 -18.60 0.46 -11.37
N MET A 195 -17.99 0.94 -12.47
CA MET A 195 -17.54 2.32 -12.60
C MET A 195 -18.69 3.33 -12.48
N HIS A 196 -19.86 3.04 -13.06
CA HIS A 196 -21.02 3.93 -12.98
C HIS A 196 -21.56 4.09 -11.56
N GLU A 197 -21.60 3.00 -10.79
CA GLU A 197 -22.02 3.05 -9.39
C GLU A 197 -20.99 3.82 -8.56
N PHE A 198 -19.71 3.49 -8.73
CA PHE A 198 -18.61 4.09 -7.99
C PHE A 198 -18.52 5.61 -8.19
N LEU A 199 -18.51 6.08 -9.45
CA LEU A 199 -18.44 7.50 -9.78
C LEU A 199 -19.72 8.24 -9.35
N ARG A 200 -20.91 7.63 -9.50
CA ARG A 200 -22.17 8.22 -9.01
C ARG A 200 -22.15 8.39 -7.50
N TYR A 201 -21.61 7.42 -6.77
CA TYR A 201 -21.52 7.52 -5.31
C TYR A 201 -20.52 8.59 -4.88
N ILE A 202 -19.41 8.77 -5.60
CA ILE A 202 -18.48 9.88 -5.34
C ILE A 202 -19.22 11.23 -5.43
N GLY A 203 -19.94 11.47 -6.53
CA GLY A 203 -20.74 12.69 -6.68
C GLY A 203 -21.81 12.84 -5.58
N TYR A 204 -22.52 11.74 -5.26
CA TYR A 204 -23.48 11.74 -4.15
C TYR A 204 -22.81 12.14 -2.83
N TYR A 205 -21.62 11.61 -2.52
CA TYR A 205 -20.92 11.88 -1.28
C TYR A 205 -20.51 13.36 -1.18
N VAL A 206 -19.97 13.91 -2.27
CA VAL A 206 -19.62 15.34 -2.37
C VAL A 206 -20.85 16.22 -2.19
N ASP A 207 -21.93 15.97 -2.94
CA ASP A 207 -23.11 16.82 -2.94
C ASP A 207 -23.90 16.78 -1.62
N ASN A 208 -24.03 15.59 -1.03
CA ASN A 208 -24.92 15.35 0.12
C ASN A 208 -24.21 15.47 1.46
N TYR A 209 -22.98 14.94 1.59
CA TYR A 209 -22.21 15.04 2.84
C TYR A 209 -21.30 16.27 2.88
N ARG A 210 -20.95 16.85 1.72
CA ARG A 210 -20.09 18.05 1.61
C ARG A 210 -18.73 17.88 2.30
N LYS A 211 -18.14 16.70 2.09
CA LYS A 211 -16.85 16.30 2.68
C LYS A 211 -15.83 16.04 1.59
N ALA A 212 -14.56 16.12 1.96
CA ALA A 212 -13.47 15.88 1.03
C ALA A 212 -13.45 14.43 0.53
N VAL A 213 -13.01 14.26 -0.71
CA VAL A 213 -12.81 12.99 -1.39
C VAL A 213 -11.42 12.98 -2.02
N GLY A 214 -10.64 11.97 -1.67
CA GLY A 214 -9.43 11.58 -2.38
C GLY A 214 -9.71 10.41 -3.30
N LEU A 215 -9.30 10.49 -4.56
CA LEU A 215 -9.43 9.43 -5.54
C LEU A 215 -8.08 8.79 -5.85
N ALA A 216 -7.91 7.53 -5.43
CA ALA A 216 -6.76 6.72 -5.78
C ALA A 216 -7.13 5.73 -6.88
N GLU A 217 -6.52 5.90 -8.06
CA GLU A 217 -6.56 4.96 -9.16
C GLU A 217 -5.43 3.96 -8.99
N VAL A 218 -5.78 2.72 -8.66
CA VAL A 218 -4.83 1.64 -8.40
C VAL A 218 -5.35 0.34 -9.00
N SER A 219 -6.11 0.39 -10.09
CA SER A 219 -6.57 -0.81 -10.79
C SER A 219 -5.47 -1.44 -11.65
N VAL A 220 -4.46 -0.63 -12.01
CA VAL A 220 -3.20 -1.05 -12.65
C VAL A 220 -2.00 -0.50 -11.87
N SER A 221 -0.82 -1.11 -12.04
CA SER A 221 0.44 -0.57 -11.51
C SER A 221 1.06 0.42 -12.50
N ASN A 222 1.91 1.31 -11.98
CA ASN A 222 2.74 2.24 -12.74
C ASN A 222 1.94 3.19 -13.66
N GLY A 223 0.77 3.63 -13.22
CA GLY A 223 -0.04 4.62 -13.95
C GLY A 223 -1.53 4.46 -13.67
N CYS A 224 -2.34 5.28 -14.34
CA CYS A 224 -3.80 5.17 -14.30
C CYS A 224 -4.35 4.22 -15.37
N GLU A 225 -5.50 3.63 -15.09
CA GLU A 225 -6.32 2.95 -16.10
C GLU A 225 -7.04 3.96 -17.01
N ASN A 226 -6.81 3.88 -18.32
CA ASN A 226 -7.26 4.91 -19.27
C ASN A 226 -8.79 5.06 -19.34
N GLU A 227 -9.52 3.94 -19.38
CA GLU A 227 -10.98 3.94 -19.49
C GLU A 227 -11.62 4.56 -18.25
N PHE A 228 -11.12 4.24 -17.06
CA PHE A 228 -11.54 4.84 -15.79
C PHE A 228 -11.31 6.35 -15.80
N MET A 229 -10.14 6.82 -16.26
CA MET A 229 -9.86 8.25 -16.35
C MET A 229 -10.84 8.96 -17.30
N ASP A 230 -11.19 8.33 -18.43
CA ASP A 230 -12.22 8.85 -19.34
C ASP A 230 -13.59 8.92 -18.66
N TYR A 231 -14.02 7.86 -17.96
CA TYR A 231 -15.28 7.86 -17.21
C TYR A 231 -15.30 8.92 -16.10
N ALA A 232 -14.21 9.07 -15.35
CA ALA A 232 -14.08 10.05 -14.28
C ALA A 232 -14.12 11.49 -14.81
N ALA A 233 -13.49 11.75 -15.95
CA ALA A 233 -13.55 13.04 -16.65
C ALA A 233 -14.96 13.34 -17.18
N ILE A 234 -15.58 12.41 -17.90
CA ILE A 234 -16.92 12.60 -18.49
C ILE A 234 -17.99 12.77 -17.41
N SER A 235 -17.86 12.09 -16.28
CA SER A 235 -18.79 12.23 -15.15
C SER A 235 -18.61 13.54 -14.36
N GLY A 236 -17.54 14.31 -14.62
CA GLY A 236 -17.21 15.53 -13.87
C GLY A 236 -16.72 15.27 -12.45
N VAL A 237 -16.37 14.02 -12.11
CA VAL A 237 -15.87 13.66 -10.76
C VAL A 237 -14.49 14.27 -10.52
N LEU A 238 -13.64 14.36 -11.54
CA LEU A 238 -12.29 14.93 -11.41
C LEU A 238 -12.31 16.41 -10.97
N ASP A 239 -13.38 17.15 -11.27
CA ASP A 239 -13.53 18.55 -10.87
C ASP A 239 -14.05 18.71 -9.42
N GLN A 240 -14.50 17.62 -8.79
CA GLN A 240 -15.16 17.62 -7.48
C GLN A 240 -14.27 17.11 -6.34
N VAL A 241 -13.29 16.26 -6.66
CA VAL A 241 -12.41 15.62 -5.68
C VAL A 241 -11.21 16.51 -5.32
N GLN A 242 -10.70 16.41 -4.10
CA GLN A 242 -9.62 17.24 -3.57
C GLN A 242 -8.24 16.72 -3.98
N ALA A 243 -8.11 15.40 -4.15
CA ALA A 243 -6.88 14.75 -4.54
C ALA A 243 -7.16 13.63 -5.54
N VAL A 244 -6.29 13.47 -6.53
CA VAL A 244 -6.29 12.35 -7.48
C VAL A 244 -4.86 11.81 -7.58
N GLY A 245 -4.69 10.50 -7.55
CA GLY A 245 -3.41 9.85 -7.82
C GLY A 245 -3.59 8.53 -8.54
N GLY A 246 -2.61 8.14 -9.34
CA GLY A 246 -2.52 6.83 -10.00
C GLY A 246 -1.17 6.68 -10.69
N TRP A 247 -0.14 6.46 -9.88
CA TRP A 247 1.26 6.43 -10.28
C TRP A 247 2.05 5.41 -9.44
N ASN A 248 3.13 4.86 -10.01
CA ASN A 248 4.01 3.90 -9.36
C ASN A 248 3.24 2.71 -8.73
N THR A 249 3.35 2.45 -7.43
CA THR A 249 2.64 1.33 -6.76
C THR A 249 1.32 1.76 -6.13
N SER A 250 0.52 0.77 -5.73
CA SER A 250 -0.75 1.04 -5.04
C SER A 250 -0.55 1.83 -3.76
N GLN A 251 0.40 1.44 -2.91
CA GLN A 251 0.59 2.12 -1.63
C GLN A 251 1.18 3.52 -1.79
N ASN A 252 2.06 3.73 -2.76
CA ASN A 252 2.61 5.07 -3.04
C ASN A 252 1.49 6.04 -3.46
N THR A 253 0.60 5.60 -4.35
CA THR A 253 -0.56 6.41 -4.75
C THR A 253 -1.50 6.68 -3.58
N ILE A 254 -1.91 5.64 -2.86
CA ILE A 254 -2.94 5.75 -1.82
C ILE A 254 -2.49 6.65 -0.68
N GLY A 255 -1.25 6.53 -0.21
CA GLY A 255 -0.81 7.32 0.94
C GLY A 255 -0.62 8.79 0.60
N VAL A 256 -0.22 9.12 -0.63
CA VAL A 256 -0.18 10.51 -1.11
C VAL A 256 -1.60 11.07 -1.20
N VAL A 257 -2.53 10.35 -1.81
CA VAL A 257 -3.93 10.77 -1.91
C VAL A 257 -4.55 10.96 -0.53
N LEU A 258 -4.37 9.99 0.37
CA LEU A 258 -4.85 10.04 1.74
C LEU A 258 -4.31 11.25 2.50
N ALA A 259 -3.01 11.56 2.37
CA ALA A 259 -2.40 12.69 3.06
C ALA A 259 -2.87 14.06 2.56
N GLN A 260 -3.36 14.14 1.30
CA GLN A 260 -3.84 15.37 0.67
C GLN A 260 -5.37 15.56 0.79
N THR A 261 -6.09 14.56 1.31
CA THR A 261 -7.56 14.57 1.45
C THR A 261 -7.99 15.08 2.82
#